data_AF-A0A067MRD9-F1
#
_entry.id   AF-A0A067MRD9-F1
#
_cell.length_a   1.000
_cell.length_b   1.000
_cell.length_c   1.000
_cell.angle_alpha   90.00
_cell.angle_beta   90.00
_cell.angle_gamma   90.00
#
_symmetry.space_group_name_H-M   'P 1'
#
loop_
_entity.id
_entity.type
_entity.pdbx_description
1 polymer ?
#
loop_
_entity_poly.entity_id
_entity_poly.type
_entity_poly.pdbx_seq_one_letter_code
_entity_poly.pdbx_strand_id
1 'polypeptide(L)'
;MGIAASERWTPETPEYAATIKFRAEQTYHRALDNLEHLVVQRLFEFQRLGISETAYKMRTHISKALQRWSQAIRTALNAYNSAAQDLNPPRPTYDWEKLSHYGFLQDCLLLRESRPEVLSKPWSQPAIRSLMKQHLRIKRAREEIVRCNIEIRRLHTFVIDENATLRAAQKGLEDSQNILLGPFKQYCELRQRVNNQILARIFETYRLDGFTGIPKPGVRKGKAPPPSQPLEGLQAEVAETRADEALGASSFDDDDGMRDEVDRIVEATTDMSM
;
A
#
# COMPACT_ATOMS: atom_id res chain seq x y z
N MET A 1 42.14 -46.26 16.12
CA MET A 1 41.41 -46.71 14.91
C MET A 1 42.19 -46.27 13.69
N GLY A 2 42.94 -47.17 13.08
CA GLY A 2 43.74 -46.90 11.88
C GLY A 2 42.96 -47.32 10.64
N ILE A 3 42.43 -46.35 9.91
CA ILE A 3 41.86 -46.58 8.58
C ILE A 3 43.03 -46.83 7.63
N ALA A 4 43.02 -47.95 6.90
CA ALA A 4 44.08 -48.32 5.97
C ALA A 4 44.22 -47.26 4.88
N ALA A 5 45.45 -47.01 4.40
CA ALA A 5 45.72 -45.95 3.43
C ALA A 5 44.95 -46.10 2.10
N SER A 6 44.48 -47.32 1.78
CA SER A 6 43.65 -47.64 0.62
C SER A 6 42.19 -47.17 0.72
N GLU A 7 41.71 -46.78 1.90
CA GLU A 7 40.33 -46.29 2.14
C GLU A 7 40.24 -44.76 2.24
N ARG A 8 41.35 -44.04 2.11
CA ARG A 8 41.34 -42.56 2.16
C ARG A 8 40.98 -41.98 0.80
N TRP A 9 39.90 -41.21 0.76
CA TRP A 9 39.52 -40.44 -0.42
C TRP A 9 40.64 -39.47 -0.80
N THR A 10 41.18 -39.66 -2.00
CA THR A 10 42.17 -38.77 -2.63
C THR A 10 41.48 -37.89 -3.68
N PRO A 11 42.11 -36.80 -4.14
CA PRO A 11 41.55 -35.92 -5.18
C PRO A 11 41.12 -36.61 -6.48
N GLU A 12 41.67 -37.79 -6.75
CA GLU A 12 41.38 -38.60 -7.93
C GLU A 12 40.19 -39.55 -7.74
N THR A 13 39.73 -39.76 -6.50
CA THR A 13 38.56 -40.61 -6.22
C THR A 13 37.26 -39.92 -6.66
N PRO A 14 36.35 -40.63 -7.33
CA PRO A 14 35.09 -40.04 -7.80
C PRO A 14 34.23 -39.55 -6.63
N GLU A 15 34.31 -40.18 -5.47
CA GLU A 15 33.60 -39.78 -4.24
C GLU A 15 34.12 -38.43 -3.72
N TYR A 16 35.42 -38.17 -3.77
CA TYR A 16 36.00 -36.88 -3.42
C TYR A 16 35.55 -35.78 -4.38
N ALA A 17 35.58 -36.04 -5.69
CA ALA A 17 35.10 -35.09 -6.69
C ALA A 17 33.59 -34.80 -6.52
N ALA A 18 32.78 -35.83 -6.24
CA ALA A 18 31.35 -35.67 -5.98
C ALA A 18 31.07 -34.85 -4.71
N THR A 19 31.84 -35.07 -3.64
CA THR A 19 31.66 -34.30 -2.40
C THR A 19 32.12 -32.85 -2.50
N ILE A 20 33.14 -32.53 -3.31
CA ILE A 20 33.49 -31.14 -3.63
C ILE A 20 32.34 -30.46 -4.38
N LYS A 21 31.78 -31.11 -5.41
CA LYS A 21 30.63 -30.58 -6.16
C LYS A 21 29.44 -30.33 -5.23
N PHE A 22 29.11 -31.30 -4.40
CA PHE A 22 28.02 -31.18 -3.43
C PHE A 22 28.24 -30.02 -2.42
N ARG A 23 29.48 -29.82 -1.94
CA ARG A 23 29.81 -28.69 -1.06
C ARG A 23 29.68 -27.34 -1.76
N ALA A 24 30.11 -27.25 -3.01
CA ALA A 24 29.96 -26.04 -3.82
C ALA A 24 28.48 -25.71 -4.03
N GLU A 25 27.66 -26.71 -4.39
CA GLU A 25 26.21 -26.57 -4.54
C GLU A 25 25.53 -26.13 -3.24
N GLN A 26 25.88 -26.74 -2.11
CA GLN A 26 25.38 -26.33 -0.78
C GLN A 26 25.74 -24.88 -0.45
N THR A 27 26.97 -24.47 -0.75
CA THR A 27 27.45 -23.11 -0.49
C THR A 27 26.69 -22.10 -1.34
N TYR A 28 26.48 -22.41 -2.62
CA TYR A 28 25.64 -21.63 -3.52
C TYR A 28 24.20 -21.50 -3.02
N HIS A 29 23.55 -22.61 -2.65
CA HIS A 29 22.17 -22.58 -2.15
C HIS A 29 22.03 -21.75 -0.87
N ARG A 30 22.98 -21.87 0.08
CA ARG A 30 22.96 -21.04 1.29
C ARG A 30 23.16 -19.56 1.00
N ALA A 31 24.05 -19.23 0.06
CA ALA A 31 24.27 -17.85 -0.35
C ALA A 31 23.02 -17.27 -1.03
N LEU A 32 22.36 -18.07 -1.88
CA LEU A 32 21.10 -17.71 -2.53
C LEU A 32 19.97 -17.50 -1.52
N ASP A 33 19.74 -18.45 -0.60
CA ASP A 33 18.70 -18.35 0.43
C ASP A 33 18.89 -17.12 1.33
N ASN A 34 20.13 -16.82 1.71
CA ASN A 34 20.45 -15.64 2.51
C ASN A 34 20.19 -14.34 1.73
N LEU A 35 20.58 -14.28 0.46
CA LEU A 35 20.31 -13.13 -0.40
C LEU A 35 18.80 -12.93 -0.63
N GLU A 36 18.06 -14.01 -0.89
CA GLU A 36 16.60 -14.00 -1.00
C GLU A 36 15.93 -13.47 0.28
N HIS A 37 16.34 -13.99 1.45
CA HIS A 37 15.81 -13.56 2.74
C HIS A 37 15.97 -12.05 2.96
N LEU A 38 17.18 -11.52 2.73
CA LEU A 38 17.46 -10.08 2.91
C LEU A 38 16.69 -9.21 1.92
N VAL A 39 16.52 -9.67 0.68
CA VAL A 39 15.73 -8.97 -0.35
C VAL A 39 14.25 -8.92 0.04
N VAL A 40 13.68 -10.04 0.47
CA VAL A 40 12.28 -10.10 0.92
C VAL A 40 12.07 -9.24 2.16
N GLN A 41 12.99 -9.27 3.13
CA GLN A 41 12.94 -8.42 4.30
C GLN A 41 12.94 -6.93 3.92
N ARG A 42 13.83 -6.52 2.99
CA ARG A 42 13.89 -5.14 2.49
C ARG A 42 12.58 -4.72 1.80
N LEU A 43 11.94 -5.61 1.04
CA LEU A 43 10.65 -5.32 0.39
C LEU A 43 9.52 -5.02 1.38
N PHE A 44 9.40 -5.82 2.46
CA PHE A 44 8.39 -5.56 3.49
C PHE A 44 8.61 -4.23 4.20
N GLU A 45 9.87 -3.86 4.40
CA GLU A 45 10.22 -2.63 5.09
C GLU A 45 10.02 -1.40 4.20
N PHE A 46 10.25 -1.54 2.90
CA PHE A 46 9.81 -0.53 1.92
C PHE A 46 8.31 -0.32 1.91
N GLN A 47 7.54 -1.41 1.96
CA GLN A 47 6.09 -1.29 2.04
C GLN A 47 5.65 -0.55 3.32
N ARG A 48 6.38 -0.70 4.43
CA ARG A 48 6.12 0.04 5.68
C ARG A 48 6.44 1.53 5.59
N LEU A 49 7.38 1.94 4.74
CA LEU A 49 7.69 3.36 4.50
C LEU A 49 6.58 4.08 3.73
N GLY A 50 5.96 3.39 2.77
CA GLY A 50 4.84 3.93 1.98
C GLY A 50 3.53 4.08 2.76
N ILE A 51 3.46 3.63 4.02
CA ILE A 51 2.28 3.82 4.86
C ILE A 51 2.35 5.21 5.51
N SER A 52 1.54 6.12 4.99
CA SER A 52 1.38 7.51 5.40
C SER A 52 0.75 7.64 6.79
N GLU A 53 1.50 7.33 7.84
CA GLU A 53 1.17 7.64 9.25
C GLU A 53 2.34 7.34 10.22
N THR A 54 3.56 7.18 9.71
CA THR A 54 4.73 6.87 10.55
C THR A 54 5.30 8.13 11.21
N ALA A 55 5.27 8.18 12.54
CA ALA A 55 5.90 9.24 13.32
C ALA A 55 7.39 9.40 12.98
N TYR A 56 7.93 10.62 13.11
CA TYR A 56 9.31 10.97 12.74
C TYR A 56 10.39 10.00 13.27
N LYS A 57 10.27 9.56 14.53
CA LYS A 57 11.18 8.57 15.12
C LYS A 57 11.16 7.25 14.35
N MET A 58 9.99 6.75 13.97
CA MET A 58 9.87 5.51 13.17
C MET A 58 10.54 5.67 11.81
N ARG A 59 10.32 6.80 11.13
CA ARG A 59 10.99 7.09 9.84
C ARG A 59 12.52 7.04 9.97
N THR A 60 13.09 7.68 10.98
CA THR A 60 14.56 7.66 11.19
C THR A 60 15.10 6.26 11.51
N HIS A 61 14.36 5.44 12.27
CA HIS A 61 14.74 4.06 12.53
C HIS A 61 14.70 3.22 11.24
N ILE A 62 13.68 3.40 10.40
CA ILE A 62 13.57 2.68 9.14
C ILE A 62 14.68 3.13 8.16
N SER A 63 15.00 4.43 8.04
CA SER A 63 16.11 4.89 7.20
C SER A 63 17.45 4.28 7.63
N LYS A 64 17.74 4.23 8.94
CA LYS A 64 18.94 3.56 9.45
C LYS A 64 18.92 2.05 9.22
N ALA A 65 17.75 1.42 9.26
CA ALA A 65 17.61 0.00 8.94
C ALA A 65 17.85 -0.26 7.45
N LEU A 66 17.31 0.57 6.56
CA LEU A 66 17.56 0.51 5.11
C LEU A 66 19.06 0.60 4.78
N GLN A 67 19.79 1.53 5.40
CA GLN A 67 21.23 1.65 5.20
C GLN A 67 22.00 0.40 5.65
N ARG A 68 21.65 -0.16 6.81
CA ARG A 68 22.28 -1.40 7.27
C ARG A 68 21.97 -2.57 6.34
N TRP A 69 20.74 -2.64 5.83
CA TRP A 69 20.34 -3.69 4.92
C TRP A 69 20.92 -3.54 3.53
N SER A 70 21.10 -2.33 3.00
CA SER A 70 21.78 -2.13 1.71
C SER A 70 23.20 -2.70 1.77
N GLN A 71 23.91 -2.44 2.87
CA GLN A 71 25.23 -3.04 3.10
C GLN A 71 25.16 -4.57 3.27
N ALA A 72 24.17 -5.09 4.01
CA ALA A 72 24.00 -6.53 4.18
C ALA A 72 23.71 -7.25 2.85
N ILE A 73 22.86 -6.67 1.99
CA ILE A 73 22.55 -7.21 0.66
C ILE A 73 23.77 -7.14 -0.25
N ARG A 74 24.57 -6.06 -0.24
CA ARG A 74 25.83 -6.00 -0.99
C ARG A 74 26.77 -7.14 -0.60
N THR A 75 26.93 -7.40 0.70
CA THR A 75 27.76 -8.50 1.19
C THR A 75 27.20 -9.87 0.77
N ALA A 76 25.89 -10.08 0.91
CA ALA A 76 25.23 -11.32 0.50
C ALA A 76 25.30 -11.53 -1.02
N LEU A 77 25.20 -10.46 -1.81
CA LEU A 77 25.34 -10.47 -3.25
C LEU A 77 26.74 -10.88 -3.69
N ASN A 78 27.78 -10.35 -3.03
CA ASN A 78 29.16 -10.75 -3.31
C ASN A 78 29.40 -12.22 -2.97
N ALA A 79 28.87 -12.70 -1.84
CA ALA A 79 28.94 -14.11 -1.47
C ALA A 79 28.21 -15.02 -2.48
N TYR A 80 27.04 -14.59 -2.96
CA TYR A 80 26.30 -15.28 -4.02
C TYR A 80 27.10 -15.31 -5.33
N ASN A 81 27.60 -14.16 -5.80
CA ASN A 81 28.33 -14.06 -7.06
C ASN A 81 29.61 -14.91 -7.04
N SER A 82 30.33 -14.96 -5.91
CA SER A 82 31.48 -15.86 -5.74
C SER A 82 31.06 -17.32 -5.84
N ALA A 83 30.06 -17.75 -5.06
CA ALA A 83 29.60 -19.14 -5.07
C ALA A 83 28.99 -19.56 -6.42
N ALA A 84 28.38 -18.63 -7.14
CA ALA A 84 27.83 -18.83 -8.48
C ALA A 84 28.92 -19.11 -9.53
N GLN A 85 30.06 -18.44 -9.43
CA GLN A 85 31.21 -18.63 -10.31
C GLN A 85 31.97 -19.93 -10.01
N ASP A 86 31.99 -20.37 -8.76
CA ASP A 86 32.65 -21.60 -8.32
C ASP A 86 31.93 -22.89 -8.81
N LEU A 87 30.69 -22.77 -9.29
CA LEU A 87 29.92 -23.89 -9.85
C LEU A 87 30.33 -24.23 -11.28
N ASN A 88 30.13 -25.48 -11.67
CA ASN A 88 30.39 -25.96 -13.03
C ASN A 88 29.16 -26.72 -13.58
N PRO A 89 28.36 -26.12 -14.48
CA PRO A 89 28.57 -24.82 -15.12
C PRO A 89 28.32 -23.63 -14.17
N PRO A 90 28.97 -22.47 -14.42
CA PRO A 90 28.78 -21.28 -13.61
C PRO A 90 27.35 -20.76 -13.74
N ARG A 91 26.83 -20.20 -12.64
CA ARG A 91 25.49 -19.61 -12.55
C ARG A 91 25.55 -18.10 -12.87
N PRO A 92 24.43 -17.49 -13.31
CA PRO A 92 24.39 -16.07 -13.60
C PRO A 92 24.65 -15.23 -12.33
N THR A 93 25.44 -14.17 -12.49
CA THR A 93 25.74 -13.20 -11.45
C THR A 93 24.81 -11.99 -11.53
N TYR A 94 24.59 -11.33 -10.40
CA TYR A 94 23.75 -10.14 -10.30
C TYR A 94 24.57 -8.90 -9.98
N ASP A 95 24.15 -7.77 -10.54
CA ASP A 95 24.71 -6.45 -10.27
C ASP A 95 23.91 -5.72 -9.20
N TRP A 96 24.60 -4.93 -8.37
CA TRP A 96 23.99 -4.15 -7.31
C TRP A 96 23.02 -3.11 -7.87
N GLU A 97 23.35 -2.44 -8.98
CA GLU A 97 22.48 -1.43 -9.59
C GLU A 97 21.12 -2.04 -9.98
N LYS A 98 21.12 -3.25 -10.53
CA LYS A 98 19.87 -3.95 -10.86
C LYS A 98 19.07 -4.30 -9.60
N LEU A 99 19.75 -4.67 -8.51
CA LEU A 99 19.12 -5.03 -7.22
C LEU A 99 18.73 -3.82 -6.36
N SER A 100 19.23 -2.62 -6.63
CA SER A 100 18.83 -1.42 -5.88
C SER A 100 17.47 -0.91 -6.35
N HIS A 101 17.13 -1.07 -7.63
CA HIS A 101 15.86 -0.62 -8.20
C HIS A 101 14.66 -1.41 -7.66
N TYR A 102 13.68 -0.69 -7.11
CA TYR A 102 12.48 -1.24 -6.47
C TYR A 102 11.66 -2.15 -7.40
N GLY A 103 11.48 -1.74 -8.66
CA GLY A 103 10.74 -2.52 -9.67
C GLY A 103 11.34 -3.92 -9.91
N PHE A 104 12.67 -4.02 -9.90
CA PHE A 104 13.38 -5.29 -10.06
C PHE A 104 13.22 -6.20 -8.83
N LEU A 105 13.32 -5.62 -7.63
CA LEU A 105 13.08 -6.34 -6.38
C LEU A 105 11.64 -6.84 -6.30
N GLN A 106 10.66 -6.01 -6.66
CA GLN A 106 9.25 -6.41 -6.66
C GLN A 106 8.98 -7.55 -7.65
N ASP A 107 9.77 -7.65 -8.72
CA ASP A 107 9.68 -8.73 -9.68
C ASP A 107 10.48 -9.99 -9.31
N CYS A 108 11.29 -9.93 -8.25
CA CYS A 108 12.14 -10.99 -7.67
C CYS A 108 12.67 -11.98 -8.71
N LEU A 109 13.86 -11.71 -9.27
CA LEU A 109 14.60 -12.70 -10.06
C LEU A 109 15.26 -13.79 -9.20
N LEU A 110 15.58 -13.51 -7.93
CA LEU A 110 16.29 -14.47 -7.07
C LEU A 110 15.46 -15.72 -6.75
N LEU A 111 14.20 -15.52 -6.35
CA LEU A 111 13.22 -16.61 -6.14
C LEU A 111 12.92 -17.43 -7.41
N ARG A 112 13.32 -16.93 -8.59
CA ARG A 112 13.08 -17.60 -9.85
C ARG A 112 14.06 -18.76 -10.06
N GLU A 113 15.34 -18.58 -9.72
CA GLU A 113 16.37 -19.58 -9.99
C GLU A 113 16.30 -20.80 -9.06
N SER A 114 15.84 -20.63 -7.82
CA SER A 114 15.67 -21.72 -6.85
C SER A 114 14.52 -22.67 -7.19
N ARG A 115 13.55 -22.26 -8.03
CA ARG A 115 12.34 -23.04 -8.36
C ARG A 115 11.99 -22.99 -9.86
N PRO A 116 12.67 -23.77 -10.72
CA PRO A 116 12.44 -23.75 -12.18
C PRO A 116 11.00 -24.12 -12.58
N GLU A 117 10.30 -24.92 -11.79
CA GLU A 117 8.89 -25.25 -12.03
C GLU A 117 7.96 -24.03 -11.92
N VAL A 118 8.27 -23.10 -11.00
CA VAL A 118 7.52 -21.86 -10.81
C VAL A 118 7.78 -20.90 -11.97
N LEU A 119 9.02 -20.86 -12.46
CA LEU A 119 9.43 -20.09 -13.63
C LEU A 119 8.76 -20.52 -14.94
N SER A 120 8.44 -21.80 -15.08
CA SER A 120 7.74 -22.31 -16.25
C SER A 120 6.31 -21.76 -16.37
N LYS A 121 5.76 -21.20 -15.28
CA LYS A 121 4.38 -20.73 -15.25
C LYS A 121 4.25 -19.37 -15.93
N PRO A 122 3.22 -19.15 -16.77
CA PRO A 122 3.01 -17.87 -17.46
C PRO A 122 2.93 -16.66 -16.52
N TRP A 123 2.31 -16.80 -15.34
CA TRP A 123 2.17 -15.70 -14.35
C TRP A 123 3.50 -15.28 -13.71
N SER A 124 4.58 -16.06 -13.87
CA SER A 124 5.91 -15.71 -13.38
C SER A 124 6.61 -14.68 -14.27
N GLN A 125 6.18 -14.54 -15.53
CA GLN A 125 6.74 -13.58 -16.49
C GLN A 125 6.37 -12.14 -16.08
N PRO A 126 7.33 -11.19 -16.03
CA PRO A 126 7.08 -9.82 -15.59
C PRO A 126 5.95 -9.13 -16.36
N ALA A 127 5.95 -9.25 -17.69
CA ALA A 127 4.95 -8.63 -18.55
C ALA A 127 3.53 -9.15 -18.25
N ILE A 128 3.37 -10.47 -18.13
CA ILE A 128 2.09 -11.11 -17.82
C ILE A 128 1.63 -10.72 -16.42
N ARG A 129 2.53 -10.71 -15.44
CA ARG A 129 2.22 -10.30 -14.07
C ARG A 129 1.75 -8.84 -13.98
N SER A 130 2.43 -7.93 -14.70
CA SER A 130 2.04 -6.53 -14.76
C SER A 130 0.63 -6.37 -15.35
N LEU A 131 0.37 -7.06 -16.48
CA LEU A 131 -0.95 -7.07 -17.11
C LEU A 131 -2.03 -7.68 -16.19
N MET A 132 -1.72 -8.76 -15.47
CA MET A 132 -2.61 -9.36 -14.48
C MET A 132 -2.93 -8.38 -13.35
N LYS A 133 -1.93 -7.67 -12.81
CA LYS A 133 -2.14 -6.64 -11.77
C LYS A 133 -3.08 -5.54 -12.28
N GLN A 134 -2.86 -5.04 -13.49
CA GLN A 134 -3.73 -4.04 -14.11
C GLN A 134 -5.16 -4.56 -14.32
N HIS A 135 -5.31 -5.76 -14.88
CA HIS A 135 -6.61 -6.38 -15.09
C HIS A 135 -7.40 -6.55 -13.77
N LEU A 136 -6.73 -7.04 -12.72
CA LEU A 136 -7.34 -7.20 -11.41
C LEU A 136 -7.69 -5.85 -10.78
N ARG A 137 -6.84 -4.83 -10.93
CA ARG A 137 -7.16 -3.46 -10.48
C ARG A 137 -8.41 -2.92 -11.16
N ILE A 138 -8.55 -3.09 -12.48
CA ILE A 138 -9.75 -2.69 -13.22
C ILE A 138 -10.98 -3.46 -12.72
N LYS A 139 -10.86 -4.77 -12.51
CA LYS A 139 -11.95 -5.59 -11.99
C LYS A 139 -12.39 -5.13 -10.59
N ARG A 140 -11.43 -4.87 -9.68
CA ARG A 140 -11.70 -4.36 -8.34
C ARG A 140 -12.26 -2.95 -8.35
N ALA A 141 -11.77 -2.06 -9.22
CA ALA A 141 -12.31 -0.72 -9.37
C ALA A 141 -13.80 -0.76 -9.76
N ARG A 142 -14.20 -1.67 -10.66
CA ARG A 142 -15.61 -1.86 -11.02
C ARG A 142 -16.46 -2.35 -9.85
N GLU A 143 -15.95 -3.28 -9.05
CA GLU A 143 -16.62 -3.73 -7.82
C GLU A 143 -16.73 -2.59 -6.80
N GLU A 144 -15.69 -1.78 -6.68
CA GLU A 144 -15.62 -0.67 -5.74
C GLU A 144 -16.60 0.45 -6.11
N ILE A 145 -16.78 0.77 -7.39
CA ILE A 145 -17.82 1.71 -7.85
C ILE A 145 -19.20 1.30 -7.31
N VAL A 146 -19.54 0.01 -7.37
CA VAL A 146 -20.83 -0.48 -6.86
C VAL A 146 -20.92 -0.31 -5.34
N ARG A 147 -19.84 -0.54 -4.60
CA ARG A 147 -19.79 -0.33 -3.15
C ARG A 147 -19.90 1.15 -2.79
N CYS A 148 -19.11 2.02 -3.41
CA CYS A 148 -19.15 3.46 -3.20
C CYS A 148 -20.56 4.03 -3.48
N ASN A 149 -21.25 3.56 -4.51
CA ASN A 149 -22.64 3.96 -4.78
C ASN A 149 -23.59 3.65 -3.60
N ILE A 150 -23.41 2.50 -2.94
CA ILE A 150 -24.20 2.12 -1.76
C ILE A 150 -23.80 2.97 -0.56
N GLU A 151 -22.51 3.17 -0.34
CA GLU A 151 -21.97 3.89 0.80
C GLU A 151 -22.30 5.38 0.77
N ILE A 152 -22.15 6.04 -0.38
CA ILE A 152 -22.55 7.44 -0.58
C ILE A 152 -24.03 7.61 -0.26
N ARG A 153 -24.89 6.68 -0.72
CA ARG A 153 -26.32 6.73 -0.41
C ARG A 153 -26.60 6.55 1.09
N ARG A 154 -25.88 5.65 1.75
CA ARG A 154 -25.99 5.44 3.21
C ARG A 154 -25.54 6.67 3.97
N LEU A 155 -24.43 7.28 3.57
CA LEU A 155 -23.90 8.51 4.16
C LEU A 155 -24.88 9.68 4.00
N HIS A 156 -25.42 9.87 2.80
CA HIS A 156 -26.46 10.87 2.55
C HIS A 156 -27.68 10.67 3.47
N THR A 157 -28.15 9.42 3.60
CA THR A 157 -29.27 9.09 4.50
C THR A 157 -28.93 9.40 5.95
N PHE A 158 -27.73 9.01 6.39
CA PHE A 158 -27.26 9.24 7.76
C PHE A 158 -27.23 10.72 8.11
N VAL A 159 -26.67 11.56 7.22
CA VAL A 159 -26.57 13.01 7.44
C VAL A 159 -27.95 13.67 7.56
N ILE A 160 -28.90 13.30 6.69
CA ILE A 160 -30.27 13.82 6.78
C ILE A 160 -30.94 13.38 8.08
N ASP A 161 -30.79 12.11 8.46
CA ASP A 161 -31.34 11.55 9.68
C ASP A 161 -30.75 12.20 10.94
N GLU A 162 -29.45 12.46 10.95
CA GLU A 162 -28.74 13.15 12.05
C GLU A 162 -29.24 14.58 12.17
N ASN A 163 -29.29 15.33 11.07
CA ASN A 163 -29.80 16.70 11.05
C ASN A 163 -31.25 16.79 11.56
N ALA A 164 -32.12 15.86 11.15
CA ALA A 164 -33.50 15.80 11.65
C ALA A 164 -33.56 15.50 13.16
N THR A 165 -32.70 14.61 13.65
CA THR A 165 -32.63 14.24 15.06
C THR A 165 -32.12 15.41 15.92
N LEU A 166 -31.09 16.11 15.45
CA LEU A 166 -30.55 17.30 16.13
C LEU A 166 -31.59 18.43 16.21
N ARG A 167 -32.31 18.71 15.11
CA ARG A 167 -33.39 19.71 15.11
C ARG A 167 -34.52 19.35 16.08
N ALA A 168 -34.94 18.07 16.11
CA ALA A 168 -35.97 17.61 17.03
C ALA A 168 -35.53 17.72 18.50
N ALA A 169 -34.28 17.34 18.81
CA ALA A 169 -33.72 17.47 20.15
C ALA A 169 -33.60 18.94 20.59
N GLN A 170 -33.15 19.82 19.69
CA GLN A 170 -33.07 21.25 19.96
C GLN A 170 -34.45 21.83 20.27
N LYS A 171 -35.48 21.51 19.46
CA LYS A 171 -36.84 21.96 19.73
C LYS A 171 -37.37 21.48 21.08
N GLY A 172 -37.12 20.21 21.44
CA GLY A 172 -37.52 19.69 22.75
C GLY A 172 -36.81 20.38 23.93
N LEU A 173 -35.56 20.80 23.75
CA LEU A 173 -34.82 21.59 24.74
C LEU A 173 -35.32 23.05 24.84
N GLU A 174 -35.76 23.63 23.72
CA GLU A 174 -36.40 24.94 23.66
C GLU A 174 -37.76 24.93 24.38
N ASP A 175 -38.59 23.92 24.10
CA ASP A 175 -39.91 23.75 24.70
C ASP A 175 -39.83 23.51 26.23
N SER A 176 -38.77 22.85 26.69
CA SER A 176 -38.53 22.58 28.13
C SER A 176 -37.71 23.65 28.85
N GLN A 177 -37.29 24.73 28.16
CA GLN A 177 -36.43 25.80 28.69
C GLN A 177 -35.20 25.26 29.45
N ASN A 178 -34.55 24.23 28.90
CA ASN A 178 -33.44 23.55 29.57
C ASN A 178 -32.16 24.39 29.57
N ILE A 179 -31.43 24.40 30.69
CA ILE A 179 -30.14 25.11 30.86
C ILE A 179 -29.10 24.68 29.82
N LEU A 180 -29.16 23.42 29.34
CA LEU A 180 -28.24 22.88 28.34
C LEU A 180 -28.49 23.39 26.91
N LEU A 181 -29.52 24.20 26.68
CA LEU A 181 -29.88 24.68 25.35
C LEU A 181 -28.73 25.44 24.67
N GLY A 182 -28.05 26.33 25.39
CA GLY A 182 -26.94 27.13 24.85
C GLY A 182 -25.79 26.26 24.30
N PRO A 183 -25.17 25.41 25.14
CA PRO A 183 -24.13 24.48 24.69
C PRO A 183 -24.60 23.52 23.59
N PHE A 184 -25.84 23.05 23.66
CA PHE A 184 -26.39 22.12 22.66
C PHE A 184 -26.59 22.79 21.29
N LYS A 185 -26.99 24.08 21.26
CA LYS A 185 -27.08 24.85 20.00
C LYS A 185 -25.72 24.98 19.32
N GLN A 186 -24.68 25.35 20.06
CA GLN A 186 -23.32 25.45 19.52
C GLN A 186 -22.84 24.10 18.95
N TYR A 187 -23.13 23.00 19.65
CA TYR A 187 -22.84 21.66 19.14
C TYR A 187 -23.60 21.36 17.83
N CYS A 188 -24.89 21.68 17.77
CA CYS A 188 -25.71 21.47 16.58
C CYS A 188 -25.18 22.27 15.39
N GLU A 189 -24.80 23.53 15.57
CA GLU A 189 -24.23 24.39 14.52
C GLU A 189 -22.93 23.80 13.96
N LEU A 190 -22.01 23.37 14.83
CA LEU A 190 -20.75 22.74 14.41
C LEU A 190 -21.00 21.45 13.62
N ARG A 191 -21.92 20.59 14.09
CA ARG A 191 -22.26 19.34 13.38
C ARG A 191 -22.94 19.61 12.05
N GLN A 192 -23.86 20.57 11.99
CA GLN A 192 -24.53 20.96 10.74
C GLN A 192 -23.54 21.49 9.71
N ARG A 193 -22.53 22.27 10.11
CA ARG A 193 -21.48 22.74 9.19
C ARG A 193 -20.71 21.58 8.54
N VAL A 194 -20.28 20.60 9.34
CA VAL A 194 -19.60 19.40 8.83
C VAL A 194 -20.54 18.60 7.91
N ASN A 195 -21.79 18.43 8.32
CA ASN A 195 -22.80 17.74 7.54
C ASN A 195 -23.08 18.42 6.20
N ASN A 196 -23.08 19.75 6.15
CA ASN A 196 -23.24 20.52 4.92
C ASN A 196 -22.05 20.33 3.96
N GLN A 197 -20.81 20.30 4.48
CA GLN A 197 -19.63 19.97 3.67
C GLN A 197 -19.72 18.55 3.08
N ILE A 198 -20.13 17.57 3.88
CA ILE A 198 -20.32 16.19 3.42
C ILE A 198 -21.39 16.14 2.32
N LEU A 199 -22.53 16.81 2.50
CA LEU A 199 -23.59 16.89 1.49
C LEU A 199 -23.11 17.55 0.20
N ALA A 200 -22.31 18.63 0.29
CA ALA A 200 -21.72 19.27 -0.88
C ALA A 200 -20.89 18.28 -1.72
N ARG A 201 -19.99 17.51 -1.07
CA ARG A 201 -19.18 16.48 -1.74
C ARG A 201 -20.02 15.35 -2.33
N ILE A 202 -21.09 14.94 -1.64
CA ILE A 202 -22.05 13.96 -2.15
C ILE A 202 -22.72 14.49 -3.43
N PHE A 203 -23.17 15.75 -3.43
CA PHE A 203 -23.80 16.35 -4.61
C PHE A 203 -22.83 16.56 -5.77
N GLU A 204 -21.56 16.91 -5.50
CA GLU A 204 -20.51 16.91 -6.52
C GLU A 204 -20.34 15.51 -7.13
N THR A 205 -20.35 14.47 -6.29
CA THR A 205 -20.22 13.08 -6.77
C THR A 205 -21.40 12.64 -7.64
N TYR A 206 -22.62 13.07 -7.31
CA TYR A 206 -23.82 12.80 -8.12
C TYR A 206 -23.79 13.48 -9.49
N ARG A 207 -23.00 14.54 -9.66
CA ARG A 207 -22.85 15.29 -10.91
C ARG A 207 -21.78 14.71 -11.84
N LEU A 208 -21.02 13.72 -11.41
CA LEU A 208 -20.02 13.09 -12.25
C LEU A 208 -20.69 12.32 -13.40
N ASP A 209 -20.20 12.51 -14.62
CA ASP A 209 -20.74 11.88 -15.84
C ASP A 209 -20.76 10.33 -15.77
N GLY A 210 -19.92 9.73 -14.91
CA GLY A 210 -19.83 8.30 -14.69
C GLY A 210 -20.62 7.77 -13.48
N PHE A 211 -21.41 8.59 -12.79
CA PHE A 211 -22.15 8.15 -11.62
C PHE A 211 -23.29 7.20 -11.98
N THR A 212 -23.31 6.01 -11.37
CA THR A 212 -24.27 4.94 -11.66
C THR A 212 -25.21 4.63 -10.50
N GLY A 213 -25.08 5.34 -9.38
CA GLY A 213 -25.91 5.14 -8.19
C GLY A 213 -27.24 5.91 -8.23
N ILE A 214 -27.94 5.92 -7.10
CA ILE A 214 -29.20 6.66 -6.94
C ILE A 214 -28.88 8.00 -6.25
N PRO A 215 -29.10 9.16 -6.90
CA PRO A 215 -28.74 10.48 -6.37
C PRO A 215 -29.80 11.02 -5.39
N LYS A 216 -30.28 10.15 -4.50
CA LYS A 216 -31.32 10.46 -3.51
C LYS A 216 -31.04 9.69 -2.22
N PRO A 217 -31.39 10.26 -1.05
CA PRO A 217 -31.25 9.56 0.20
C PRO A 217 -32.13 8.29 0.22
N GLY A 218 -31.70 7.32 1.00
CA GLY A 218 -32.49 6.14 1.34
C GLY A 218 -33.44 6.40 2.51
N VAL A 219 -34.04 5.32 3.00
CA VAL A 219 -34.87 5.31 4.21
C VAL A 219 -34.28 4.29 5.17
N ARG A 220 -33.95 4.72 6.40
CA ARG A 220 -33.45 3.81 7.44
C ARG A 220 -34.61 2.92 7.91
N LYS A 221 -34.35 1.62 8.06
CA LYS A 221 -35.35 0.68 8.63
C LYS A 221 -35.83 1.20 9.99
N GLY A 222 -37.14 1.38 10.12
CA GLY A 222 -37.78 1.90 11.35
C GLY A 222 -37.95 3.43 11.42
N LYS A 223 -37.52 4.20 10.41
CA LYS A 223 -37.81 5.65 10.29
C LYS A 223 -38.74 5.93 9.11
N ALA A 224 -39.58 6.96 9.26
CA ALA A 224 -40.41 7.48 8.17
C ALA A 224 -39.52 8.13 7.08
N PRO A 225 -39.95 8.14 5.81
CA PRO A 225 -39.18 8.79 4.74
C PRO A 225 -38.97 10.28 5.04
N PRO A 226 -37.75 10.81 4.85
CA PRO A 226 -37.50 12.23 5.06
C PRO A 226 -38.30 13.08 4.05
N PRO A 227 -38.73 14.30 4.42
CA PRO A 227 -39.30 15.23 3.46
C PRO A 227 -38.25 15.55 2.38
N SER A 228 -38.66 15.51 1.12
CA SER A 228 -37.80 15.86 -0.02
C SER A 228 -37.34 17.32 0.11
N GLN A 229 -36.07 17.53 0.46
CA GLN A 229 -35.48 18.86 0.50
C GLN A 229 -35.21 19.36 -0.93
N PRO A 230 -35.65 20.58 -1.30
CA PRO A 230 -35.33 21.17 -2.59
C PRO A 230 -33.82 21.40 -2.73
N LEU A 231 -33.27 21.05 -3.89
CA LEU A 231 -31.84 21.14 -4.21
C LEU A 231 -31.28 22.57 -4.18
N GLU A 232 -32.15 23.58 -4.22
CA GLU A 232 -31.80 25.00 -4.42
C GLU A 232 -31.36 25.71 -3.13
N GLY A 233 -31.94 25.36 -1.97
CA GLY A 233 -31.62 26.02 -0.69
C GLY A 233 -30.23 25.70 -0.15
N LEU A 234 -29.73 24.48 -0.40
CA LEU A 234 -28.38 24.07 0.01
C LEU A 234 -27.27 24.66 -0.88
N GLN A 235 -27.58 25.11 -2.10
CA GLN A 235 -26.58 25.68 -3.01
C GLN A 235 -26.06 27.04 -2.54
N ALA A 236 -26.90 27.82 -1.85
CA ALA A 236 -26.53 29.12 -1.31
C ALA A 236 -25.57 29.01 -0.10
N GLU A 237 -25.86 28.13 0.86
CA GLU A 237 -24.96 27.88 2.02
C GLU A 237 -23.62 27.23 1.61
N VAL A 238 -23.61 26.42 0.54
CA VAL A 238 -22.41 25.78 0.01
C VAL A 238 -21.52 26.76 -0.77
N ALA A 239 -22.09 27.77 -1.43
CA ALA A 239 -21.31 28.80 -2.11
C ALA A 239 -20.56 29.71 -1.11
N GLU A 240 -21.17 29.99 0.04
CA GLU A 240 -20.60 30.82 1.10
C GLU A 240 -19.45 30.10 1.84
N THR A 241 -19.60 28.80 2.10
CA THR A 241 -18.55 27.96 2.72
C THR A 241 -17.38 27.65 1.78
N ARG A 242 -17.61 27.59 0.46
CA ARG A 242 -16.56 27.37 -0.55
C ARG A 242 -15.62 28.58 -0.72
N ALA A 243 -16.10 29.79 -0.43
CA ALA A 243 -15.27 31.00 -0.43
C ALA A 243 -14.23 30.98 0.70
N ASP A 244 -14.58 30.43 1.86
CA ASP A 244 -13.68 30.29 3.02
C ASP A 244 -12.65 29.15 2.84
N GLU A 245 -13.02 28.03 2.21
CA GLU A 245 -12.10 26.91 1.95
C GLU A 245 -11.06 27.20 0.85
N ALA A 246 -11.36 28.09 -0.10
CA ALA A 246 -10.45 28.45 -1.19
C ALA A 246 -9.15 29.15 -0.71
N LEU A 247 -9.15 29.67 0.51
CA LEU A 247 -7.98 30.30 1.14
C LEU A 247 -7.08 29.30 1.90
N GLY A 248 -7.45 28.01 1.98
CA GLY A 248 -6.73 27.01 2.79
C GLY A 248 -6.45 25.66 2.10
N ALA A 249 -6.86 25.45 0.85
CA ALA A 249 -6.67 24.18 0.17
C ALA A 249 -5.24 24.03 -0.40
N SER A 250 -4.34 23.41 0.35
CA SER A 250 -3.15 22.76 -0.22
C SER A 250 -3.59 21.59 -1.09
N SER A 251 -3.14 21.57 -2.34
CA SER A 251 -3.32 20.48 -3.30
C SER A 251 -2.99 19.12 -2.66
N PHE A 252 -3.98 18.23 -2.57
CA PHE A 252 -3.72 16.80 -2.36
C PHE A 252 -3.31 16.25 -3.71
N ASP A 253 -2.00 16.20 -3.94
CA ASP A 253 -1.41 15.57 -5.12
C ASP A 253 -1.65 14.05 -5.11
N ASP A 254 -1.82 13.51 -6.31
CA ASP A 254 -2.17 12.13 -6.64
C ASP A 254 -1.33 11.06 -5.90
N ASP A 255 -2.00 9.99 -5.46
CA ASP A 255 -1.43 8.76 -4.86
C ASP A 255 -0.47 7.99 -5.80
N ASP A 256 -0.30 8.42 -7.06
CA ASP A 256 0.77 7.92 -7.93
C ASP A 256 2.14 8.53 -7.55
N GLY A 257 2.14 9.70 -6.90
CA GLY A 257 3.34 10.38 -6.42
C GLY A 257 4.01 9.71 -5.22
N MET A 258 3.30 8.87 -4.47
CA MET A 258 3.91 8.14 -3.33
C MET A 258 4.92 7.08 -3.79
N ARG A 259 4.72 6.49 -4.97
CA ARG A 259 5.69 5.57 -5.56
C ARG A 259 6.94 6.32 -6.02
N ASP A 260 6.73 7.43 -6.70
CA ASP A 260 7.82 8.28 -7.17
C ASP A 260 8.57 8.95 -6.00
N GLU A 261 7.89 9.28 -4.91
CA GLU A 261 8.51 9.85 -3.70
C GLU A 261 9.30 8.79 -2.91
N VAL A 262 8.77 7.56 -2.80
CA VAL A 262 9.54 6.44 -2.24
C VAL A 262 10.75 6.12 -3.11
N ASP A 263 10.61 6.10 -4.45
CA ASP A 263 11.73 5.88 -5.37
C ASP A 263 12.77 7.02 -5.28
N ARG A 264 12.35 8.28 -5.15
CA ARG A 264 13.26 9.43 -4.91
C ARG A 264 13.96 9.37 -3.54
N ILE A 265 13.25 8.96 -2.48
CA ILE A 265 13.86 8.77 -1.15
C ILE A 265 14.85 7.60 -1.19
N VAL A 266 14.57 6.55 -1.96
CA VAL A 266 15.48 5.43 -2.17
C VAL A 266 16.72 5.87 -2.92
N GLU A 267 16.59 6.56 -4.06
CA GLU A 267 17.72 7.11 -4.81
C GLU A 267 18.58 8.04 -3.95
N ALA A 268 17.95 8.97 -3.21
CA ALA A 268 18.66 9.87 -2.30
C ALA A 268 19.39 9.11 -1.17
N THR A 269 18.81 8.03 -0.64
CA THR A 269 19.48 7.23 0.41
C THR A 269 20.55 6.29 -0.13
N THR A 270 20.49 5.90 -1.41
CA THR A 270 21.57 5.16 -2.09
C THR A 270 22.74 6.05 -2.49
N ASP A 271 22.47 7.31 -2.84
CA ASP A 271 23.52 8.28 -3.24
C ASP A 271 24.23 8.92 -2.05
N MET A 272 23.58 8.98 -0.88
CA MET A 272 24.20 9.43 0.38
C MET A 272 25.27 8.46 0.95
N SER A 273 25.66 7.41 0.22
CA SER A 273 26.72 6.47 0.63
C SER A 273 27.96 6.48 -0.27
N MET A 274 28.19 7.52 -1.08
CA MET A 274 29.56 7.87 -1.48
C MET A 274 30.30 8.52 -0.32
#